data_AF-A0AAQ4ESU0-F1
#
_entry.id   AF-A0AAQ4ESU0-F1
#
_cell.length_a   1.000
_cell.length_b   1.000
_cell.length_c   1.000
_cell.angle_alpha   90.00
_cell.angle_beta   90.00
_cell.angle_gamma   90.00
#
_symmetry.space_group_name_H-M   'P 1'
#
loop_
_entity.id
_entity.type
_entity.pdbx_description
1 polymer ?
#
loop_
_entity_poly.entity_id
_entity_poly.type
_entity_poly.pdbx_seq_one_letter_code
_entity_poly.pdbx_strand_id
1 'polypeptide(L)'
;MAKEIGAAAGVSASVSTVKRSLAEGGLRSHPAAQKSLLTDANKTARLKFACEHDDWTTDDWKTATHTTKEFFTDEEKAIVRGLFATCREEC
;
A
#
# COMPACT_ATOMS: atom_id res chain seq x y z
N MET A 1 16.22 4.57 -18.18
CA MET A 1 16.30 4.89 -16.74
C MET A 1 17.68 5.40 -16.29
N ALA A 2 18.70 4.58 -15.96
CA ALA A 2 19.94 5.12 -15.38
C ALA A 2 20.73 6.08 -16.30
N LYS A 3 20.68 5.87 -17.63
CA LYS A 3 21.24 6.81 -18.63
C LYS A 3 20.48 8.15 -18.67
N GLU A 4 19.19 8.15 -18.36
CA GLU A 4 18.33 9.34 -18.37
C GLU A 4 18.47 10.15 -17.09
N ILE A 5 18.73 9.49 -15.95
CA ILE A 5 19.04 10.16 -14.68
C ILE A 5 20.35 10.93 -14.80
N GLY A 6 21.39 10.32 -15.39
CA GLY A 6 22.65 11.02 -15.67
C GLY A 6 22.47 12.22 -16.61
N ALA A 7 21.67 12.06 -17.66
CA ALA A 7 21.35 13.15 -18.59
C ALA A 7 20.56 14.29 -17.92
N ALA A 8 19.56 13.98 -17.08
CA ALA A 8 18.79 14.97 -16.33
C ALA A 8 19.63 15.72 -15.28
N ALA A 9 20.63 15.04 -14.70
CA ALA A 9 21.57 15.64 -13.75
C ALA A 9 22.75 16.37 -14.43
N GLY A 10 22.86 16.34 -15.76
CA GLY A 10 23.99 16.92 -16.50
C GLY A 10 25.31 16.17 -16.31
N VAL A 11 25.27 14.93 -15.80
CA VAL A 11 26.44 14.11 -15.48
C VAL A 11 26.52 12.90 -16.40
N SER A 12 27.61 12.79 -17.15
CA SER A 12 27.94 11.57 -17.90
C SER A 12 28.50 10.52 -16.93
N ALA A 13 27.63 9.66 -16.41
CA ALA A 13 28.00 8.56 -15.52
C ALA A 13 27.54 7.22 -16.09
N SER A 14 28.33 6.18 -15.84
CA SER A 14 27.92 4.82 -16.16
C SER A 14 26.71 4.39 -15.33
N VAL A 15 25.90 3.48 -15.86
CA VAL A 15 24.75 2.89 -15.15
C VAL A 15 25.16 2.29 -13.79
N SER A 16 26.36 1.68 -13.72
CA SER A 16 26.90 1.12 -12.49
C SER A 16 27.20 2.18 -11.43
N THR A 17 27.71 3.34 -11.83
CA THR A 17 27.99 4.47 -10.94
C THR A 17 26.70 5.06 -10.39
N VAL A 18 25.67 5.24 -11.25
CA VAL A 18 24.35 5.72 -10.82
C VAL A 18 23.70 4.76 -9.82
N LYS A 19 23.72 3.44 -10.08
CA LYS A 19 23.16 2.45 -9.16
C LYS A 19 23.87 2.43 -7.80
N ARG A 20 25.20 2.56 -7.78
CA ARG A 20 25.98 2.60 -6.54
C ARG A 20 25.62 3.84 -5.71
N SER A 21 25.58 5.01 -6.34
CA SER A 21 25.22 6.26 -5.66
C SER A 21 23.79 6.23 -5.09
N LEU A 22 22.82 5.68 -5.84
CA LEU A 22 21.46 5.48 -5.33
C LEU A 22 21.45 4.55 -4.10
N ALA A 23 22.21 3.45 -4.14
CA ALA A 23 22.30 2.52 -3.03
C ALA A 23 23.01 3.11 -1.79
N GLU A 24 24.06 3.91 -1.98
CA GLU A 24 24.74 4.67 -0.92
C GLU A 24 23.79 5.68 -0.27
N GLY A 25 22.91 6.30 -1.06
CA GLY A 25 21.82 7.15 -0.59
C GLY A 25 20.61 6.40 -0.02
N GLY A 26 20.69 5.07 0.11
CA GLY A 26 19.60 4.24 0.65
C GLY A 26 18.43 3.98 -0.30
N LEU A 27 18.48 4.48 -1.53
CA LEU A 27 17.44 4.30 -2.54
C LEU A 27 17.59 2.93 -3.21
N ARG A 28 16.60 2.06 -2.98
CA ARG A 28 16.51 0.74 -3.61
C ARG A 28 15.29 0.67 -4.51
N SER A 29 15.41 -0.08 -5.59
CA SER A 29 14.27 -0.35 -6.46
C SER A 29 13.32 -1.31 -5.76
N HIS A 30 12.04 -0.96 -5.70
CA HIS A 30 10.96 -1.85 -5.26
C HIS A 30 9.91 -1.97 -6.37
N PRO A 31 9.39 -3.18 -6.64
CA PRO A 31 8.21 -3.30 -7.49
C PRO A 31 7.04 -2.58 -6.83
N ALA A 32 6.26 -1.84 -7.62
CA ALA A 32 5.03 -1.24 -7.13
C ALA A 32 4.08 -2.35 -6.68
N ALA A 33 3.41 -2.15 -5.53
CA ALA A 33 2.39 -3.08 -5.06
C ALA A 33 1.26 -3.17 -6.10
N GLN A 34 0.86 -4.39 -6.46
CA GLN A 34 -0.26 -4.61 -7.36
C GLN A 34 -1.55 -4.23 -6.62
N LYS A 35 -2.15 -3.10 -7.01
CA LYS A 35 -3.44 -2.64 -6.47
C LYS A 35 -4.50 -2.76 -7.56
N SER A 36 -5.68 -3.24 -7.18
CA SER A 36 -6.83 -3.15 -8.08
C SER A 36 -7.19 -1.70 -8.34
N LEU A 37 -7.61 -1.39 -9.57
CA LEU A 37 -8.04 -0.05 -9.92
C LEU A 37 -9.39 0.23 -9.24
N LEU A 38 -9.39 1.15 -8.27
CA LEU A 38 -10.62 1.60 -7.62
C LEU A 38 -11.21 2.77 -8.40
N THR A 39 -12.49 2.68 -8.72
CA THR A 39 -13.28 3.82 -9.18
C THR A 39 -13.39 4.85 -8.04
N ASP A 40 -13.63 6.12 -8.36
CA ASP A 40 -13.75 7.17 -7.34
C ASP A 40 -14.94 6.93 -6.40
N ALA A 41 -16.04 6.37 -6.92
CA ALA A 41 -17.17 5.92 -6.11
C ALA A 41 -16.73 4.87 -5.07
N ASN A 42 -15.92 3.90 -5.46
CA ASN A 42 -15.41 2.87 -4.55
C ASN A 42 -14.45 3.44 -3.51
N LYS A 43 -13.64 4.45 -3.87
CA LYS A 43 -12.77 5.14 -2.89
C LYS A 43 -13.59 5.84 -1.82
N THR A 44 -14.61 6.61 -2.23
CA THR A 44 -15.49 7.33 -1.30
C THR A 44 -16.28 6.37 -0.41
N ALA A 45 -16.82 5.29 -0.98
CA ALA A 45 -17.56 4.29 -0.21
C ALA A 45 -16.67 3.60 0.83
N ARG A 46 -15.44 3.24 0.45
CA ARG A 46 -14.46 2.64 1.38
C ARG A 46 -14.07 3.61 2.48
N LEU A 47 -13.83 4.87 2.15
CA LEU A 47 -13.48 5.89 3.13
C LEU A 47 -14.63 6.10 4.13
N LYS A 48 -15.86 6.27 3.63
CA LYS A 48 -17.05 6.41 4.47
C LYS A 48 -17.21 5.21 5.41
N PHE A 49 -17.11 4.00 4.88
CA PHE A 49 -17.20 2.77 5.67
C PHE A 49 -16.11 2.72 6.76
N ALA A 50 -14.86 3.10 6.44
CA ALA A 50 -13.78 3.12 7.43
C ALA A 50 -14.05 4.14 8.54
N CYS A 51 -14.52 5.34 8.19
CA CYS A 51 -14.85 6.37 9.19
C CYS A 51 -16.06 6.00 10.07
N GLU A 52 -17.06 5.33 9.50
CA GLU A 52 -18.27 4.91 10.25
C GLU A 52 -18.01 3.77 11.24
N HIS A 53 -16.90 3.05 11.09
CA HIS A 53 -16.58 1.85 11.87
C HIS A 53 -15.16 1.91 12.46
N ASP A 54 -14.64 3.12 12.67
CA ASP A 54 -13.30 3.35 13.26
C ASP A 54 -13.22 2.83 14.70
N ASP A 55 -14.34 2.89 15.42
CA ASP A 55 -14.49 2.48 16.82
C ASP A 55 -14.84 0.99 16.99
N TRP A 56 -14.94 0.22 15.90
CA TRP A 56 -15.33 -1.18 15.97
C TRP A 56 -14.33 -2.04 16.73
N THR A 57 -14.87 -2.77 17.70
CA THR A 57 -14.10 -3.74 18.49
C THR A 57 -13.95 -5.05 17.72
N THR A 58 -13.03 -5.90 18.19
CA THR A 58 -12.80 -7.22 17.56
C THR A 58 -14.06 -8.09 17.53
N ASP A 59 -15.00 -7.94 18.46
CA ASP A 59 -16.26 -8.68 18.49
C ASP A 59 -17.30 -8.12 17.50
N ASP A 60 -17.29 -6.80 17.25
CA ASP A 60 -18.12 -6.18 16.21
C ASP A 60 -17.69 -6.70 14.82
N TRP A 61 -16.38 -6.81 14.59
CA TRP A 61 -15.83 -7.39 13.36
C TRP A 61 -16.22 -8.87 13.19
N LYS A 62 -16.21 -9.68 14.25
CA LYS A 62 -16.64 -11.08 14.18
C LYS A 62 -18.09 -11.19 13.73
N THR A 63 -18.97 -10.37 14.31
CA THR A 63 -20.38 -10.32 13.93
C THR A 63 -20.56 -9.90 12.48
N ALA A 64 -19.87 -8.84 12.05
CA ALA A 64 -19.94 -8.35 10.67
C ALA A 64 -19.51 -9.42 9.64
N THR A 65 -18.45 -10.18 9.94
CA THR A 65 -17.98 -11.27 9.06
C THR A 65 -18.92 -12.46 8.98
N HIS A 66 -19.73 -12.72 10.01
CA HIS A 66 -20.67 -13.84 10.03
C HIS A 66 -21.97 -13.53 9.25
N THR A 67 -22.38 -12.27 9.18
CA THR A 67 -23.60 -11.86 8.48
C THR A 67 -23.41 -11.81 6.96
N THR A 68 -22.23 -11.42 6.47
CA THR A 68 -21.92 -11.45 5.05
C THR A 68 -21.60 -12.89 4.63
N LYS A 69 -22.54 -13.58 3.97
CA LYS A 69 -22.34 -14.92 3.37
C LYS A 69 -21.37 -14.92 2.16
N GLU A 70 -20.55 -13.89 2.03
CA GLU A 70 -19.65 -13.71 0.91
C GLU A 70 -18.23 -13.89 1.45
N PHE A 71 -17.56 -14.89 0.87
CA PHE A 71 -16.30 -15.47 1.32
C PHE A 71 -15.16 -14.46 1.17
N PHE A 72 -14.79 -13.79 2.25
CA PHE A 72 -13.41 -13.29 2.35
C PHE A 72 -12.50 -14.51 2.49
N THR A 73 -11.59 -14.69 1.54
CA THR A 73 -10.54 -15.71 1.67
C THR A 73 -9.67 -15.37 2.88
N ASP A 74 -9.03 -16.38 3.49
CA ASP A 74 -8.22 -16.14 4.68
C ASP A 74 -7.01 -15.22 4.41
N GLU A 75 -6.59 -15.14 3.15
CA GLU A 75 -5.57 -14.21 2.66
C GLU A 75 -6.09 -12.76 2.61
N GLU A 76 -7.33 -12.54 2.16
CA GLU A 76 -7.98 -11.22 2.20
C GLU A 76 -8.25 -10.76 3.64
N LYS A 77 -8.62 -11.68 4.54
CA LYS A 77 -8.73 -11.38 5.98
C LYS A 77 -7.38 -10.97 6.57
N ALA A 78 -6.28 -11.57 6.13
CA ALA A 78 -4.93 -11.19 6.55
C ALA A 78 -4.54 -9.80 6.02
N ILE A 79 -4.93 -9.44 4.79
CA ILE A 79 -4.73 -8.11 4.21
C ILE A 79 -5.51 -7.06 5.00
N VAL A 80 -6.78 -7.32 5.30
CA VAL A 80 -7.61 -6.41 6.11
C VAL A 80 -6.98 -6.22 7.49
N ARG A 81 -6.59 -7.30 8.18
CA ARG A 81 -5.90 -7.23 9.48
C ARG A 81 -4.56 -6.50 9.41
N GLY A 82 -3.79 -6.68 8.34
CA GLY A 82 -2.49 -6.03 8.12
C GLY A 82 -2.59 -4.54 7.83
N LEU A 83 -3.57 -4.10 7.02
CA LEU A 83 -3.83 -2.69 6.75
C LEU A 83 -4.22 -1.91 8.01
N PHE A 84 -4.91 -2.56 8.96
CA PHE A 84 -5.28 -1.94 10.23
C PHE A 84 -4.12 -1.84 11.23
N ALA A 85 -3.13 -2.74 11.18
CA ALA A 85 -1.95 -2.65 12.04
C ALA A 85 -1.07 -1.42 11.69
N THR A 86 -0.96 -1.09 10.41
CA THR A 86 -0.20 0.08 9.92
C THR A 86 -0.91 1.41 10.15
N CYS A 87 -2.25 1.42 10.29
CA CYS A 87 -2.99 2.65 10.58
C CYS A 87 -2.80 3.16 12.02
N ARG A 88 -2.31 2.32 12.95
CA ARG A 88 -2.08 2.71 14.35
C ARG A 88 -0.75 3.44 14.58
N GLU A 89 0.15 3.45 13.60
CA GLU A 89 1.47 4.09 13.71
C GLU A 89 1.54 5.49 13.04
N GLU A 90 0.45 5.93 12.40
CA GLU A 90 0.34 7.24 11.72
C GLU A 90 -0.76 8.15 12.33
N CYS A 91 -1.22 7.85 13.55
CA CYS A 91 -2.01 8.76 14.40
C CYS A 91 -1.16 9.32 15.55
#